data_AF-A0A1H9NJJ8-F1
#
_entry.id   AF-A0A1H9NJJ8-F1
#
_cell.length_a   1.000
_cell.length_b   1.000
_cell.length_c   1.000
_cell.angle_alpha   90.00
_cell.angle_beta   90.00
_cell.angle_gamma   90.00
#
_symmetry.space_group_name_H-M   'P 1'
#
loop_
_entity.id
_entity.type
_entity.pdbx_description
1 polymer ?
#
loop_
_entity_poly.entity_id
_entity_poly.type
_entity_poly.pdbx_seq_one_letter_code
_entity_poly.pdbx_strand_id
1 'polypeptide(L)'
;MKIPLSAAGLLVAGLVLAGCGSGDASSAPSAAAPSAGAPTSSAAAPASSAPAQSPSSADPSPSASTGGAQVAQVCDTLDADQVKKLTGVAVKKGTSTDLGASNICQWTPAEADGPIFSGQEGPLPGPLSEVEGELKKQFNGKVSTISVSGAADARYITGKKSGVNVIDVLAQNNGVFYQVLVAASSDVSEHKDGAVKLVEALIAA
;
A
#
# COMPACT_ATOMS: atom_id res chain seq x y z
N MET A 1 -33.86 -26.27 27.60
CA MET A 1 -33.19 -26.93 26.45
C MET A 1 -31.86 -26.23 26.18
N LYS A 2 -30.87 -26.90 25.58
CA LYS A 2 -29.58 -26.29 25.22
C LYS A 2 -29.58 -25.96 23.72
N ILE A 3 -29.15 -24.74 23.37
CA ILE A 3 -28.83 -24.34 21.99
C ILE A 3 -27.37 -23.86 22.01
N PRO A 4 -26.41 -24.61 21.45
CA PRO A 4 -25.07 -24.10 21.21
C PRO A 4 -25.11 -23.26 19.92
N LEU A 5 -24.86 -21.96 20.02
CA LEU A 5 -24.55 -21.16 18.82
C LEU A 5 -23.12 -21.50 18.38
N SER A 6 -22.98 -22.01 17.15
CA SER A 6 -21.68 -22.38 16.57
C SER A 6 -20.79 -21.16 16.37
N ALA A 7 -19.49 -21.32 16.60
CA ALA A 7 -18.51 -20.28 16.35
C ALA A 7 -18.40 -19.97 14.84
N ALA A 8 -18.68 -18.73 14.45
CA ALA A 8 -18.43 -18.22 13.11
C ALA A 8 -16.96 -17.77 12.97
N GLY A 9 -16.07 -18.71 12.68
CA GLY A 9 -14.66 -18.42 12.42
C GLY A 9 -14.45 -17.70 11.10
N LEU A 10 -14.48 -16.36 11.08
CA LEU A 10 -14.13 -15.58 9.90
C LEU A 10 -12.60 -15.56 9.69
N LEU A 11 -12.11 -16.51 8.88
CA LEU A 11 -10.75 -16.45 8.33
C LEU A 11 -10.69 -15.35 7.25
N VAL A 12 -10.26 -14.14 7.64
CA VAL A 12 -9.86 -13.09 6.70
C VAL A 12 -8.51 -13.46 6.10
N ALA A 13 -8.53 -14.32 5.09
CA ALA A 13 -7.32 -14.84 4.45
C ALA A 13 -6.69 -13.81 3.49
N GLY A 14 -5.46 -13.40 3.82
CA GLY A 14 -4.42 -12.92 2.90
C GLY A 14 -4.84 -12.02 1.73
N LEU A 15 -4.93 -10.70 1.97
CA LEU A 15 -4.91 -9.71 0.89
C LEU A 15 -3.45 -9.44 0.44
N VAL A 16 -2.80 -10.44 -0.16
CA VAL A 16 -1.44 -10.28 -0.69
C VAL A 16 -1.50 -9.50 -2.01
N LEU A 17 -0.91 -8.30 -2.04
CA LEU A 17 -0.68 -7.59 -3.29
C LEU A 17 0.40 -8.31 -4.09
N ALA A 18 -0.02 -9.12 -5.07
CA ALA A 18 0.86 -9.82 -5.99
C ALA A 18 1.48 -8.85 -7.01
N GLY A 19 2.49 -8.10 -6.59
CA GLY A 19 3.37 -7.37 -7.50
C GLY A 19 4.23 -8.35 -8.30
N CYS A 20 4.06 -8.38 -9.63
CA CYS A 20 4.95 -9.08 -10.56
C CYS A 20 4.99 -8.31 -11.88
N GLY A 21 6.17 -8.18 -12.48
CA GLY A 21 6.38 -7.41 -13.71
C GLY A 21 7.31 -8.11 -14.70
N SER A 22 7.46 -7.48 -15.87
CA SER A 22 8.37 -7.84 -16.99
C SER A 22 8.00 -9.09 -17.80
N GLY A 23 8.17 -9.05 -19.14
CA GLY A 23 8.30 -10.31 -19.92
C GLY A 23 7.80 -10.45 -21.36
N ASP A 24 7.82 -9.40 -22.20
CA ASP A 24 8.10 -9.49 -23.66
C ASP A 24 7.26 -10.28 -24.71
N ALA A 25 7.53 -9.92 -25.99
CA ALA A 25 7.37 -10.69 -27.24
C ALA A 25 6.00 -11.01 -27.91
N SER A 26 5.61 -10.10 -28.83
CA SER A 26 5.39 -10.38 -30.27
C SER A 26 4.17 -11.17 -30.82
N SER A 27 3.25 -10.45 -31.48
CA SER A 27 2.83 -10.70 -32.88
C SER A 27 2.05 -9.49 -33.48
N ALA A 28 2.13 -9.30 -34.80
CA ALA A 28 1.56 -8.17 -35.57
C ALA A 28 1.09 -8.68 -36.97
N PRO A 29 0.65 -7.87 -37.98
CA PRO A 29 0.47 -6.40 -38.03
C PRO A 29 -0.85 -5.95 -38.74
N SER A 30 -1.00 -4.63 -38.99
CA SER A 30 -1.71 -4.08 -40.16
C SER A 30 -1.18 -2.68 -40.52
N ALA A 31 -1.29 -2.28 -41.80
CA ALA A 31 -0.35 -1.36 -42.44
C ALA A 31 -0.78 0.11 -42.56
N ALA A 32 0.22 1.01 -42.63
CA ALA A 32 0.21 2.24 -43.43
C ALA A 32 1.66 2.72 -43.71
N ALA A 33 1.86 3.50 -44.78
CA ALA A 33 3.14 4.05 -45.26
C ALA A 33 2.85 5.38 -46.02
N PRO A 34 3.83 6.19 -46.51
CA PRO A 34 5.30 6.05 -46.55
C PRO A 34 5.99 7.21 -45.75
N SER A 35 7.14 7.86 -46.03
CA SER A 35 8.06 7.90 -47.19
C SER A 35 9.43 8.57 -46.90
N ALA A 36 10.33 8.48 -47.88
CA ALA A 36 11.50 9.34 -48.16
C ALA A 36 12.70 9.39 -47.17
N GLY A 37 13.92 9.19 -47.71
CA GLY A 37 15.21 9.50 -47.06
C GLY A 37 16.31 8.44 -47.27
N ALA A 38 17.40 8.79 -47.96
CA ALA A 38 18.58 7.93 -48.22
C ALA A 38 19.80 8.80 -48.64
N PRO A 39 21.03 8.26 -48.77
CA PRO A 39 21.77 7.46 -47.78
C PRO A 39 23.26 7.89 -47.65
N THR A 40 23.97 7.53 -46.56
CA THR A 40 25.45 7.62 -46.50
C THR A 40 26.13 6.47 -45.73
N SER A 41 26.70 5.54 -46.49
CA SER A 41 27.99 4.84 -46.35
C SER A 41 28.69 4.58 -44.99
N SER A 42 29.11 3.31 -44.82
CA SER A 42 30.43 2.85 -44.30
C SER A 42 30.78 2.99 -42.80
N ALA A 43 31.62 2.11 -42.20
CA ALA A 43 32.05 0.74 -42.56
C ALA A 43 32.79 0.05 -41.38
N ALA A 44 32.79 -1.30 -41.39
CA ALA A 44 33.79 -2.23 -40.83
C ALA A 44 34.13 -2.28 -39.31
N ALA A 45 34.57 -3.47 -38.88
CA ALA A 45 35.11 -3.85 -37.57
C ALA A 45 36.65 -4.11 -37.70
N PRO A 46 37.44 -4.76 -36.78
CA PRO A 46 37.07 -5.52 -35.58
C PRO A 46 38.00 -5.39 -34.32
N ALA A 47 37.64 -6.19 -33.31
CA ALA A 47 38.31 -6.63 -32.08
C ALA A 47 39.85 -6.55 -31.91
N SER A 48 40.31 -6.45 -30.64
CA SER A 48 41.17 -7.48 -29.99
C SER A 48 41.39 -7.31 -28.47
N SER A 49 41.34 -8.44 -27.76
CA SER A 49 42.14 -8.90 -26.60
C SER A 49 42.50 -8.01 -25.39
N ALA A 50 42.26 -8.56 -24.18
CA ALA A 50 42.92 -8.19 -22.92
C ALA A 50 44.32 -8.85 -22.78
N PRO A 51 45.10 -8.52 -21.74
CA PRO A 51 45.14 -9.41 -20.57
C PRO A 51 45.10 -8.67 -19.21
N ALA A 52 45.08 -9.43 -18.11
CA ALA A 52 44.79 -8.96 -16.75
C ALA A 52 46.02 -8.72 -15.87
N GLN A 53 45.85 -7.94 -14.80
CA GLN A 53 46.52 -8.14 -13.51
C GLN A 53 45.76 -7.44 -12.37
N SER A 54 45.82 -8.04 -11.17
CA SER A 54 45.17 -7.61 -9.92
C SER A 54 46.15 -7.82 -8.76
N PRO A 55 45.88 -7.34 -7.52
CA PRO A 55 44.99 -6.26 -7.11
C PRO A 55 45.77 -5.13 -6.38
N SER A 56 45.07 -4.09 -5.93
CA SER A 56 45.52 -3.25 -4.80
C SER A 56 44.32 -2.81 -3.97
N SER A 57 44.51 -2.71 -2.66
CA SER A 57 43.43 -2.50 -1.70
C SER A 57 42.72 -1.16 -1.94
N ALA A 58 41.44 -1.23 -2.28
CA ALA A 58 40.52 -0.12 -2.04
C ALA A 58 39.92 -0.28 -0.63
N ASP A 59 39.76 0.83 0.08
CA ASP A 59 38.99 0.86 1.33
C ASP A 59 37.58 0.27 1.14
N PRO A 60 36.96 -0.22 2.23
CA PRO A 60 35.51 -0.33 2.28
C PRO A 60 34.92 1.09 2.29
N SER A 61 34.81 1.70 1.10
CA SER A 61 33.86 2.78 0.85
C SER A 61 32.55 2.38 1.52
N PRO A 62 31.97 3.19 2.42
CA PRO A 62 30.66 2.89 2.96
C PRO A 62 29.72 2.82 1.77
N SER A 63 29.23 1.62 1.47
CA SER A 63 28.23 1.41 0.43
C SER A 63 27.13 2.44 0.66
N ALA A 64 26.85 3.26 -0.34
CA ALA A 64 25.74 4.20 -0.26
C ALA A 64 24.47 3.36 -0.08
N SER A 65 24.03 3.21 1.17
CA SER A 65 22.79 2.53 1.50
C SER A 65 21.69 3.24 0.74
N THR A 66 21.16 2.58 -0.29
CA THR A 66 20.04 3.10 -1.06
C THR A 66 18.95 3.46 -0.07
N GLY A 67 18.69 4.77 0.05
CA GLY A 67 17.90 5.35 1.13
C GLY A 67 16.41 5.07 1.01
N GLY A 68 16.03 3.79 0.97
CA GLY A 68 14.68 3.38 1.29
C GLY A 68 14.40 3.83 2.71
N ALA A 69 13.39 4.68 2.87
CA ALA A 69 12.88 5.03 4.18
C ALA A 69 12.57 3.73 4.94
N GLN A 70 13.05 3.62 6.18
CA GLN A 70 12.62 2.53 7.04
C GLN A 70 11.16 2.80 7.40
N VAL A 71 10.25 2.14 6.66
CA VAL A 71 8.81 2.15 6.92
C VAL A 71 8.61 1.80 8.39
N ALA A 72 7.98 2.70 9.14
CA ALA A 72 7.76 2.46 10.55
C ALA A 72 6.81 1.26 10.71
N GLN A 73 7.03 0.39 11.71
CA GLN A 73 6.00 -0.60 12.01
C GLN A 73 4.79 0.14 12.58
N VAL A 74 3.66 0.03 11.89
CA VAL A 74 2.43 0.77 12.21
C VAL A 74 1.93 0.43 13.63
N CYS A 75 2.24 -0.79 14.13
CA CYS A 75 1.95 -1.21 15.51
C CYS A 75 2.92 -0.65 16.57
N ASP A 76 4.12 -0.20 16.18
CA ASP A 76 5.07 0.46 17.08
C ASP A 76 4.83 1.97 17.11
N THR A 77 4.28 2.55 16.04
CA THR A 77 3.83 3.95 15.96
C THR A 77 2.51 4.20 16.72
N LEU A 78 1.57 3.24 16.69
CA LEU A 78 0.23 3.37 17.26
C LEU A 78 -0.19 2.17 18.12
N ASP A 79 -0.10 2.37 19.44
CA ASP A 79 -0.63 1.46 20.46
C ASP A 79 -2.18 1.50 20.58
N ALA A 80 -2.75 0.56 21.34
CA ALA A 80 -4.20 0.43 21.48
C ALA A 80 -4.88 1.59 22.22
N ASP A 81 -4.20 2.23 23.18
CA ASP A 81 -4.72 3.40 23.90
C ASP A 81 -4.58 4.68 23.05
N GLN A 82 -3.54 4.80 22.21
CA GLN A 82 -3.46 5.82 21.17
C GLN A 82 -4.61 5.69 20.17
N VAL A 83 -4.85 4.48 19.62
CA VAL A 83 -5.97 4.23 18.68
C VAL A 83 -7.31 4.56 19.33
N LYS A 84 -7.53 4.13 20.57
CA LYS A 84 -8.72 4.45 21.36
C LYS A 84 -8.89 5.95 21.63
N LYS A 85 -7.81 6.68 21.88
CA LYS A 85 -7.81 8.13 22.07
C LYS A 85 -8.14 8.91 20.79
N LEU A 86 -7.71 8.41 19.62
CA LEU A 86 -7.95 9.05 18.32
C LEU A 86 -9.34 8.72 17.74
N THR A 87 -9.82 7.48 17.92
CA THR A 87 -11.07 6.96 17.34
C THR A 87 -12.27 6.97 18.29
N GLY A 88 -12.04 6.98 19.60
CA GLY A 88 -13.06 6.72 20.63
C GLY A 88 -13.36 5.23 20.87
N VAL A 89 -12.84 4.31 20.05
CA VAL A 89 -13.18 2.88 20.11
C VAL A 89 -12.17 2.09 20.95
N ALA A 90 -12.64 1.27 21.88
CA ALA A 90 -11.79 0.35 22.61
C ALA A 90 -11.34 -0.82 21.71
N VAL A 91 -10.03 -0.91 21.45
CA VAL A 91 -9.39 -1.97 20.66
C VAL A 91 -8.42 -2.80 21.52
N LYS A 92 -8.08 -3.98 21.03
CA LYS A 92 -7.00 -4.85 21.55
C LYS A 92 -5.65 -4.40 20.99
N LYS A 93 -4.53 -4.89 21.56
CA LYS A 93 -3.19 -4.64 20.99
C LYS A 93 -3.16 -5.04 19.51
N GLY A 94 -2.59 -4.18 18.68
CA GLY A 94 -2.43 -4.41 17.25
C GLY A 94 -1.57 -5.64 16.93
N THR A 95 -1.93 -6.36 15.88
CA THR A 95 -1.13 -7.46 15.32
C THR A 95 -0.40 -6.96 14.08
N SER A 96 0.93 -6.95 14.13
CA SER A 96 1.80 -6.54 13.01
C SER A 96 1.92 -7.69 12.01
N THR A 97 1.83 -7.36 10.72
CA THR A 97 2.06 -8.25 9.60
C THR A 97 3.04 -7.59 8.62
N ASP A 98 4.19 -8.22 8.42
CA ASP A 98 5.23 -7.77 7.50
C ASP A 98 4.94 -8.28 6.08
N LEU A 99 4.90 -7.36 5.10
CA LEU A 99 4.73 -7.63 3.67
C LEU A 99 5.96 -7.16 2.86
N GLY A 100 7.14 -7.11 3.50
CA GLY A 100 8.43 -6.77 2.90
C GLY A 100 8.64 -5.27 2.77
N ALA A 101 8.03 -4.66 1.76
CA ALA A 101 8.11 -3.21 1.53
C ALA A 101 6.99 -2.42 2.25
N SER A 102 6.12 -3.09 3.00
CA SER A 102 5.01 -2.46 3.71
C SER A 102 4.72 -3.22 4.99
N ASN A 103 4.24 -2.50 6.01
CA ASN A 103 3.78 -3.09 7.26
C ASN A 103 2.29 -2.84 7.43
N ILE A 104 1.54 -3.85 7.87
CA ILE A 104 0.12 -3.72 8.25
C ILE A 104 0.00 -3.97 9.75
N CYS A 105 -0.66 -3.06 10.47
CA CYS A 105 -1.09 -3.26 11.84
C CYS A 105 -2.61 -3.38 11.91
N GLN A 106 -3.12 -4.53 12.37
CA GLN A 106 -4.55 -4.74 12.57
C GLN A 106 -4.91 -4.67 14.06
N TRP A 107 -5.72 -3.69 14.45
CA TRP A 107 -6.33 -3.58 15.77
C TRP A 107 -7.75 -4.15 15.73
N THR A 108 -7.99 -5.23 16.48
CA THR A 108 -9.33 -5.84 16.62
C THR A 108 -10.10 -5.15 17.75
N PRO A 109 -11.45 -5.06 17.67
CA PRO A 109 -12.25 -4.45 18.73
C PRO A 109 -12.09 -5.20 20.06
N ALA A 110 -12.28 -4.51 21.19
CA ALA A 110 -12.37 -5.16 22.50
C ALA A 110 -13.61 -6.07 22.57
N GLU A 111 -14.76 -5.52 22.21
CA GLU A 111 -16.07 -6.21 22.12
C GLU A 111 -16.22 -7.02 20.82
N ALA A 112 -17.20 -7.93 20.77
CA ALA A 112 -17.36 -8.88 19.66
C ALA A 112 -17.83 -8.24 18.34
N ASP A 113 -18.73 -7.25 18.41
CA ASP A 113 -19.39 -6.62 17.25
C ASP A 113 -18.81 -5.24 16.88
N GLY A 114 -17.66 -4.86 17.45
CA GLY A 114 -17.02 -3.58 17.17
C GLY A 114 -16.30 -3.52 15.79
N PRO A 115 -15.89 -2.32 15.35
CA PRO A 115 -15.11 -2.17 14.12
C PRO A 115 -13.69 -2.71 14.29
N ILE A 116 -13.17 -3.33 13.22
CA ILE A 116 -11.75 -3.64 13.06
C ILE A 116 -11.09 -2.45 12.37
N PHE A 117 -9.95 -1.99 12.90
CA PHE A 117 -9.09 -1.01 12.26
C PHE A 117 -7.84 -1.70 11.70
N SER A 118 -7.39 -1.30 10.51
CA SER A 118 -6.18 -1.80 9.88
C SER A 118 -5.40 -0.62 9.30
N GLY A 119 -4.27 -0.28 9.91
CA GLY A 119 -3.33 0.71 9.40
C GLY A 119 -2.28 0.05 8.52
N GLN A 120 -1.84 0.73 7.46
CA GLN A 120 -0.74 0.30 6.59
C GLN A 120 0.12 1.50 6.16
N GLU A 121 1.43 1.29 6.10
CA GLU A 121 2.40 2.22 5.54
C GLU A 121 3.26 1.49 4.48
N GLY A 122 3.66 2.20 3.42
CA GLY A 122 4.55 1.67 2.39
C GLY A 122 4.84 2.62 1.22
N PRO A 123 5.69 2.22 0.25
CA PRO A 123 5.90 2.96 -0.99
C PRO A 123 4.67 2.84 -1.89
N LEU A 124 4.21 3.95 -2.46
CA LEU A 124 3.00 3.97 -3.28
C LEU A 124 3.26 3.29 -4.66
N PRO A 125 2.40 2.34 -5.11
CA PRO A 125 2.62 1.59 -6.36
C PRO A 125 2.40 2.39 -7.66
N GLY A 126 1.78 3.56 -7.54
CA GLY A 126 1.44 4.49 -8.63
C GLY A 126 0.58 5.63 -8.05
N PRO A 127 0.51 6.83 -8.68
CA PRO A 127 -0.20 7.98 -8.13
C PRO A 127 -1.65 7.65 -7.73
N LEU A 128 -2.17 8.30 -6.68
CA LEU A 128 -3.48 7.95 -6.09
C LEU A 128 -4.63 7.85 -7.10
N SER A 129 -4.61 8.66 -8.18
CA SER A 129 -5.58 8.63 -9.28
C SER A 129 -5.63 7.32 -10.07
N GLU A 130 -4.53 6.56 -10.13
CA GLU A 130 -4.50 5.22 -10.73
C GLU A 130 -5.11 4.19 -9.77
N VAL A 131 -4.71 4.25 -8.49
CA VAL A 131 -5.18 3.34 -7.42
C VAL A 131 -6.68 3.53 -7.15
N GLU A 132 -7.20 4.76 -7.27
CA GLU A 132 -8.63 5.10 -7.21
C GLU A 132 -9.52 4.19 -8.05
N GLY A 133 -9.07 3.83 -9.27
CA GLY A 133 -9.83 3.00 -10.19
C GLY A 133 -10.03 1.58 -9.67
N GLU A 134 -9.05 1.05 -8.92
CA GLU A 134 -9.11 -0.28 -8.33
C GLU A 134 -9.83 -0.28 -6.98
N LEU A 135 -9.61 0.74 -6.14
CA LEU A 135 -10.32 0.91 -4.86
C LEU A 135 -11.85 0.99 -5.05
N LYS A 136 -12.33 1.66 -6.11
CA LYS A 136 -13.75 1.71 -6.51
C LYS A 136 -14.31 0.31 -6.77
N LYS A 137 -13.57 -0.55 -7.48
CA LYS A 137 -13.96 -1.94 -7.77
C LYS A 137 -13.90 -2.81 -6.52
N GLN A 138 -12.76 -2.79 -5.81
CA GLN A 138 -12.45 -3.65 -4.67
C GLN A 138 -13.50 -3.58 -3.55
N PHE A 139 -14.08 -2.40 -3.32
CA PHE A 139 -15.07 -2.16 -2.28
C PHE A 139 -16.48 -1.94 -2.83
N ASN A 140 -16.70 -2.07 -4.15
CA ASN A 140 -17.94 -1.71 -4.86
C ASN A 140 -18.48 -0.35 -4.40
N GLY A 141 -17.59 0.65 -4.38
CA GLY A 141 -17.69 1.79 -3.49
C GLY A 141 -17.63 3.16 -4.19
N LYS A 142 -17.84 4.20 -3.38
CA LYS A 142 -17.59 5.60 -3.75
C LYS A 142 -16.23 6.03 -3.25
N VAL A 143 -15.56 6.90 -4.01
CA VAL A 143 -14.35 7.59 -3.57
C VAL A 143 -14.59 9.10 -3.63
N SER A 144 -14.01 9.81 -2.67
CA SER A 144 -14.03 11.26 -2.56
C SER A 144 -12.64 11.77 -2.17
N THR A 145 -12.22 12.91 -2.71
CA THR A 145 -11.05 13.64 -2.22
C THR A 145 -11.36 14.24 -0.86
N ILE A 146 -10.40 14.20 0.07
CA ILE A 146 -10.46 14.84 1.38
C ILE A 146 -9.14 15.53 1.68
N SER A 147 -9.12 16.44 2.66
CA SER A 147 -7.90 16.95 3.27
C SER A 147 -7.52 16.10 4.48
N VAL A 148 -6.23 15.86 4.65
CA VAL A 148 -5.61 15.15 5.78
C VAL A 148 -4.36 15.95 6.15
N SER A 149 -4.16 16.26 7.43
CA SER A 149 -2.98 17.03 7.86
C SER A 149 -1.67 16.32 7.51
N GLY A 150 -0.71 17.06 6.97
CA GLY A 150 0.59 16.53 6.52
C GLY A 150 0.56 15.74 5.20
N ALA A 151 -0.61 15.47 4.61
CA ALA A 151 -0.71 14.81 3.31
C ALA A 151 -0.59 15.81 2.13
N ALA A 152 0.04 15.37 1.04
CA ALA A 152 0.05 16.09 -0.22
C ALA A 152 -1.23 15.84 -1.04
N ASP A 153 -1.78 14.62 -0.96
CA ASP A 153 -3.09 14.26 -1.52
C ASP A 153 -3.73 13.14 -0.68
N ALA A 154 -5.07 13.08 -0.64
CA ALA A 154 -5.79 12.06 0.13
C ALA A 154 -7.19 11.71 -0.42
N ARG A 155 -7.61 10.47 -0.15
CA ARG A 155 -8.88 9.88 -0.56
C ARG A 155 -9.61 9.24 0.61
N TYR A 156 -10.92 9.43 0.64
CA TYR A 156 -11.85 8.73 1.49
C TYR A 156 -12.75 7.85 0.62
N ILE A 157 -12.71 6.55 0.88
CA ILE A 157 -13.45 5.51 0.16
C ILE A 157 -14.51 4.93 1.11
N THR A 158 -15.72 4.70 0.59
CA THR A 158 -16.83 4.05 1.32
C THR A 158 -17.40 2.93 0.47
N GLY A 159 -17.63 1.74 1.03
CA GLY A 159 -18.14 0.61 0.25
C GLY A 159 -18.61 -0.57 1.10
N LYS A 160 -18.81 -1.72 0.44
CA LYS A 160 -19.25 -2.96 1.08
C LYS A 160 -18.62 -4.17 0.40
N LYS A 161 -17.82 -4.94 1.14
CA LYS A 161 -17.08 -6.11 0.64
C LYS A 161 -17.57 -7.36 1.38
N SER A 162 -18.05 -8.36 0.63
CA SER A 162 -18.55 -9.64 1.17
C SER A 162 -19.58 -9.52 2.32
N GLY A 163 -20.42 -8.47 2.29
CA GLY A 163 -21.43 -8.20 3.33
C GLY A 163 -20.96 -7.30 4.48
N VAL A 164 -19.65 -7.09 4.63
CA VAL A 164 -19.04 -6.19 5.62
C VAL A 164 -19.00 -4.76 5.05
N ASN A 165 -19.43 -3.76 5.81
CA ASN A 165 -19.34 -2.36 5.41
C ASN A 165 -17.92 -1.86 5.72
N VAL A 166 -17.36 -1.06 4.82
CA VAL A 166 -15.97 -0.61 4.90
C VAL A 166 -15.83 0.87 4.58
N ILE A 167 -14.94 1.51 5.32
CA ILE A 167 -14.32 2.78 4.91
C ILE A 167 -12.81 2.59 4.81
N ASP A 168 -12.18 3.43 4.01
CA ASP A 168 -10.74 3.45 3.82
C ASP A 168 -10.28 4.90 3.64
N VAL A 169 -9.28 5.30 4.41
CA VAL A 169 -8.63 6.62 4.31
C VAL A 169 -7.22 6.38 3.80
N LEU A 170 -6.95 6.82 2.58
CA LEU A 170 -5.66 6.65 1.91
C LEU A 170 -5.06 8.02 1.61
N ALA A 171 -3.91 8.33 2.21
CA ALA A 171 -3.18 9.57 2.02
C ALA A 171 -1.76 9.32 1.48
N GLN A 172 -1.18 10.31 0.82
CA GLN A 172 0.18 10.29 0.31
C GLN A 172 1.00 11.45 0.89
N ASN A 173 2.22 11.18 1.35
CA ASN A 173 3.22 12.19 1.72
C ASN A 173 4.61 11.72 1.26
N ASN A 174 5.38 12.60 0.62
CA ASN A 174 6.78 12.35 0.19
C ASN A 174 7.07 11.01 -0.55
N GLY A 175 6.07 10.45 -1.24
CA GLY A 175 6.17 9.16 -1.96
C GLY A 175 5.76 7.93 -1.14
N VAL A 176 5.61 8.07 0.18
CA VAL A 176 5.01 7.08 1.08
C VAL A 176 3.49 7.22 1.03
N PHE A 177 2.76 6.11 1.19
CA PHE A 177 1.32 6.11 1.42
C PHE A 177 0.99 5.63 2.83
N TYR A 178 -0.09 6.19 3.36
CA TYR A 178 -0.61 5.93 4.69
C TYR A 178 -2.08 5.58 4.54
N GLN A 179 -2.45 4.36 4.90
CA GLN A 179 -3.78 3.80 4.71
C GLN A 179 -4.38 3.39 6.05
N VAL A 180 -5.64 3.74 6.31
CA VAL A 180 -6.41 3.23 7.44
C VAL A 180 -7.77 2.74 6.94
N LEU A 181 -7.90 1.42 6.89
CA LEU A 181 -9.15 0.73 6.61
C LEU A 181 -9.90 0.43 7.90
N VAL A 182 -11.21 0.67 7.91
CA VAL A 182 -12.12 0.32 9.02
C VAL A 182 -13.26 -0.53 8.49
N ALA A 183 -13.56 -1.63 9.18
CA ALA A 183 -14.53 -2.64 8.72
C ALA A 183 -15.44 -3.14 9.86
N ALA A 184 -16.76 -3.19 9.63
CA ALA A 184 -17.73 -3.74 10.57
C ALA A 184 -18.99 -4.32 9.89
N SER A 185 -19.79 -5.04 10.66
CA SER A 185 -21.12 -5.54 10.26
C SER A 185 -22.18 -4.42 10.21
N SER A 186 -22.06 -3.43 11.10
CA SER A 186 -22.79 -2.17 11.11
C SER A 186 -22.26 -1.18 10.05
N ASP A 187 -22.93 -0.04 9.88
CA ASP A 187 -22.28 1.11 9.24
C ASP A 187 -21.00 1.49 10.02
N VAL A 188 -20.03 2.03 9.29
CA VAL A 188 -18.70 2.46 9.76
C VAL A 188 -18.41 3.91 9.38
N SER A 189 -19.35 4.60 8.73
CA SER A 189 -19.21 6.00 8.30
C SER A 189 -18.94 6.97 9.45
N GLU A 190 -19.41 6.65 10.67
CA GLU A 190 -19.12 7.41 11.89
C GLU A 190 -17.64 7.36 12.33
N HIS A 191 -16.88 6.34 11.91
CA HIS A 191 -15.46 6.21 12.25
C HIS A 191 -14.54 7.04 11.33
N LYS A 192 -15.08 7.76 10.34
CA LYS A 192 -14.30 8.56 9.38
C LYS A 192 -13.29 9.47 10.06
N ASP A 193 -13.72 10.28 11.02
CA ASP A 193 -12.87 11.26 11.68
C ASP A 193 -11.81 10.59 12.58
N GLY A 194 -12.09 9.38 13.07
CA GLY A 194 -11.10 8.53 13.75
C GLY A 194 -10.06 7.99 12.77
N ALA A 195 -10.48 7.48 11.61
CA ALA A 195 -9.59 6.98 10.56
C ALA A 195 -8.69 8.08 9.98
N VAL A 196 -9.21 9.29 9.78
CA VAL A 196 -8.41 10.47 9.39
C VAL A 196 -7.34 10.76 10.45
N LYS A 197 -7.71 10.86 11.74
CA LYS A 197 -6.75 11.12 12.83
C LYS A 197 -5.68 10.03 12.98
N LEU A 198 -6.00 8.77 12.68
CA LEU A 198 -5.03 7.68 12.65
C LEU A 198 -4.01 7.90 11.52
N VAL A 199 -4.46 8.27 10.31
CA VAL A 199 -3.57 8.59 9.20
C VAL A 199 -2.72 9.84 9.48
N GLU A 200 -3.30 10.90 10.06
CA GLU A 200 -2.55 12.09 10.49
C GLU A 200 -1.47 11.76 11.53
N ALA A 201 -1.75 10.83 12.44
CA ALA A 201 -0.78 10.38 13.44
C ALA A 201 0.35 9.51 12.85
N LEU A 202 0.07 8.71 11.81
CA LEU A 202 1.10 7.95 11.09
C LEU A 202 1.98 8.86 10.21
N ILE A 203 1.40 9.90 9.61
CA ILE A 203 2.15 10.91 8.82
C ILE A 203 3.07 11.77 9.69
N ALA A 204 2.78 11.89 10.99
CA ALA A 204 3.48 12.78 11.94
C ALA A 204 4.51 12.06 12.84
N ALA A 205 4.84 10.80 12.54
CA ALA A 205 5.79 9.96 13.28
C ALA A 205 7.22 10.03 12.73
#